data_AF-A0A1J3CYK5-F1
#
_entry.id   AF-A0A1J3CYK5-F1
#
_cell.length_a   1.000
_cell.length_b   1.000
_cell.length_c   1.000
_cell.angle_alpha   90.00
_cell.angle_beta   90.00
_cell.angle_gamma   90.00
#
_symmetry.space_group_name_H-M   'P 1'
#
loop_
_entity.id
_entity.type
_entity.pdbx_description
1 polymer ?
#
loop_
_entity_poly.entity_id
_entity_poly.type
_entity_poly.pdbx_seq_one_letter_code
_entity_poly.pdbx_strand_id
1 'polypeptide(L)'
;LAQKLYQTFNSHKRFTKPKLARTDFTICHYAGDVTYQTEQFLDKNKDYVVGEHQSLMNSSDCSFVSSLFPKLREESSKSSKFSSIGSQFKQQLQSL
;
A
#
# COMPACT_ATOMS: atom_id res chain seq x y z
N LEU A 1 13.08 -4.15 -4.90
CA LEU A 1 12.23 -4.80 -3.88
C LEU A 1 12.56 -6.27 -3.69
N ALA A 2 12.35 -7.12 -4.71
CA ALA A 2 12.53 -8.57 -4.64
C ALA A 2 13.90 -9.01 -4.09
N GLN A 3 14.99 -8.40 -4.55
CA GLN A 3 16.34 -8.69 -4.03
C GLN A 3 16.47 -8.50 -2.52
N LYS A 4 15.88 -7.43 -1.98
CA LYS A 4 15.87 -7.19 -0.53
C LYS A 4 15.06 -8.26 0.19
N LEU A 5 13.90 -8.65 -0.35
CA LEU A 5 13.10 -9.75 0.21
C LEU A 5 13.87 -11.08 0.21
N TYR A 6 14.58 -11.41 -0.87
CA TYR A 6 15.42 -12.62 -0.93
C TYR A 6 16.49 -12.61 0.15
N GLN A 7 17.18 -11.49 0.33
CA GLN A 7 18.22 -11.36 1.36
C GLN A 7 17.63 -11.51 2.77
N THR A 8 16.48 -10.87 3.04
CA THR A 8 15.85 -10.87 4.35
C THR A 8 15.20 -12.20 4.72
N PHE A 9 14.60 -12.91 3.76
CA PHE A 9 13.75 -14.08 4.02
C PHE A 9 14.27 -15.39 3.41
N ASN A 10 15.55 -15.47 3.02
CA ASN A 10 16.12 -16.65 2.37
C ASN A 10 15.92 -17.98 3.14
N SER A 11 15.85 -17.93 4.47
CA SER A 11 15.72 -19.10 5.34
C SER A 11 14.29 -19.36 5.81
N HIS A 12 13.33 -18.50 5.43
CA HIS A 12 11.96 -18.61 5.90
C HIS A 12 11.20 -19.69 5.11
N LYS A 13 10.70 -20.71 5.82
CA LYS A 13 10.01 -21.88 5.21
C LYS A 13 8.80 -21.57 4.32
N ARG A 14 8.24 -20.35 4.40
CA ARG A 14 7.10 -19.91 3.56
C ARG A 14 7.48 -18.88 2.50
N PHE A 15 8.76 -18.69 2.23
CA PHE A 15 9.25 -17.74 1.24
C PHE A 15 10.16 -18.46 0.26
N THR A 16 9.97 -18.26 -1.04
CA THR A 16 10.78 -18.90 -2.08
C THR A 16 11.09 -17.93 -3.20
N LYS A 17 12.32 -18.01 -3.73
CA LYS A 17 12.74 -17.30 -4.94
C LYS A 17 12.44 -18.17 -6.17
N PRO A 18 11.60 -17.70 -7.11
CA PRO A 18 11.36 -18.40 -8.37
C PRO A 18 12.65 -18.59 -9.18
N LYS A 19 12.77 -19.74 -9.87
CA LYS A 19 13.97 -20.09 -10.64
C LYS A 19 14.16 -19.22 -11.89
N LEU A 20 13.07 -18.90 -12.58
CA LEU A 20 13.10 -18.19 -13.87
C LEU A 20 12.82 -16.69 -13.75
N ALA A 21 12.00 -16.27 -12.78
CA ALA A 21 11.63 -14.87 -12.61
C ALA A 21 12.55 -14.16 -11.61
N ARG A 22 13.35 -13.21 -12.11
CA ARG A 22 14.37 -12.49 -11.31
C ARG A 22 13.81 -11.47 -10.32
N THR A 23 12.59 -11.02 -10.56
CA THR A 23 11.91 -9.96 -9.82
C THR A 23 10.75 -10.45 -8.99
N ASP A 24 10.44 -11.75 -9.00
CA ASP A 24 9.19 -12.24 -8.41
C ASP A 24 9.49 -12.99 -7.12
N PHE A 25 8.51 -13.14 -6.24
CA PHE A 25 8.68 -13.95 -5.05
C PHE A 25 7.45 -14.80 -4.80
N THR A 26 7.66 -15.98 -4.24
CA THR A 26 6.58 -16.90 -3.89
C THR A 26 6.39 -16.91 -2.38
N ILE A 27 5.13 -16.82 -1.96
CA ILE A 27 4.72 -17.07 -0.58
C ILE A 27 3.94 -18.38 -0.53
N CYS A 28 4.33 -19.27 0.38
CA CYS A 28 3.59 -20.50 0.66
C CYS A 28 2.43 -20.19 1.60
N HIS A 29 1.27 -19.85 1.04
CA HIS A 29 0.05 -19.59 1.80
C HIS A 29 -0.58 -20.91 2.27
N TYR A 30 -1.53 -20.82 3.19
CA TYR A 30 -2.28 -21.99 3.66
C TYR A 30 -3.08 -22.66 2.52
N ALA A 31 -3.51 -21.87 1.53
CA ALA A 31 -4.28 -22.32 0.37
C ALA A 31 -3.41 -22.68 -0.85
N GLY A 32 -2.09 -22.79 -0.66
CA GLY A 32 -1.13 -23.08 -1.73
C GLY A 32 -0.16 -21.95 -2.02
N ASP A 33 0.75 -22.20 -2.95
CA ASP A 33 1.81 -21.27 -3.30
C ASP A 33 1.30 -20.20 -4.25
N VAL A 34 1.61 -18.93 -3.93
CA VAL A 34 1.27 -17.78 -4.77
C VAL A 34 2.55 -17.02 -5.12
N THR A 35 2.79 -16.84 -6.42
CA THR A 35 3.91 -16.06 -6.94
C THR A 35 3.47 -14.64 -7.27
N TYR A 36 4.18 -13.66 -6.74
CA TYR A 36 3.92 -12.23 -6.91
C TYR A 36 4.97 -11.59 -7.79
N GLN A 37 4.52 -10.97 -8.89
CA GLN A 37 5.35 -10.11 -9.73
C GLN A 37 5.52 -8.74 -9.06
N THR A 38 6.77 -8.31 -8.85
CA THR A 38 7.03 -7.06 -8.12
C THR A 38 7.01 -5.80 -8.97
N GLU A 39 6.74 -5.93 -10.27
CA GLU A 39 6.57 -4.77 -11.14
C GLU A 39 5.46 -3.86 -10.61
N GLN A 40 5.74 -2.55 -10.54
CA GLN A 40 4.87 -1.51 -9.97
C GLN A 40 4.49 -1.67 -8.48
N PHE A 41 5.03 -2.64 -7.73
CA PHE A 41 4.67 -2.81 -6.31
C PHE A 41 4.88 -1.53 -5.49
N LEU A 42 6.00 -0.84 -5.71
CA LEU A 42 6.31 0.38 -4.97
C LEU A 42 5.38 1.52 -5.35
N ASP A 43 5.04 1.65 -6.64
CA ASP A 43 4.16 2.73 -7.10
C ASP A 43 2.72 2.51 -6.66
N LYS A 44 2.23 1.26 -6.74
CA LYS A 44 0.92 0.88 -6.19
C LYS A 44 0.83 1.05 -4.69
N ASN A 45 1.95 0.96 -3.95
CA ASN A 45 1.95 1.10 -2.49
C ASN A 45 2.13 2.55 -2.02
N LYS A 46 2.52 3.48 -2.91
CA LYS A 46 2.55 4.91 -2.60
C LYS A 46 1.13 5.46 -2.59
N ASP A 47 0.61 5.71 -1.40
CA ASP A 47 -0.65 6.42 -1.23
C ASP A 47 -0.38 7.92 -1.20
N TYR A 48 -0.47 8.58 -2.35
CA TYR A 48 -0.33 10.03 -2.44
C TYR A 48 -1.71 10.67 -2.53
N VAL A 49 -2.27 11.04 -1.38
CA VAL A 49 -3.45 11.91 -1.33
C VAL A 49 -2.98 13.36 -1.31
N VAL A 50 -3.22 14.08 -2.40
CA VAL A 50 -2.90 15.50 -2.48
C VAL A 50 -3.96 16.27 -1.72
N GLY A 51 -3.59 16.89 -0.60
CA GLY A 51 -4.52 17.69 0.19
C GLY A 51 -5.22 18.78 -0.63
N GLU A 52 -4.54 19.35 -1.62
CA GLU A 52 -5.10 20.33 -2.56
C GLU A 52 -6.21 19.73 -3.43
N HIS A 53 -6.03 18.51 -3.96
CA HIS A 53 -7.09 17.83 -4.73
C HIS A 53 -8.31 17.55 -3.87
N GLN A 54 -8.10 17.11 -2.62
CA GLN A 54 -9.21 16.88 -1.70
C GLN A 54 -9.95 18.18 -1.38
N SER A 55 -9.21 19.28 -1.17
CA SER A 55 -9.79 20.59 -0.90
C SER A 55 -10.59 21.11 -2.09
N LEU A 56 -10.09 20.92 -3.31
CA LEU A 56 -10.78 21.27 -4.55
C LEU A 56 -12.08 20.48 -4.73
N MET A 57 -12.06 19.16 -4.48
CA MET A 57 -13.27 18.34 -4.58
C MET A 57 -14.28 18.67 -3.49
N ASN A 58 -13.81 19.02 -2.28
CA ASN A 58 -14.65 19.48 -1.19
C ASN A 58 -15.38 20.80 -1.51
N SER A 59 -14.75 21.70 -2.28
CA SER A 59 -15.34 22.99 -2.66
C SER A 59 -16.31 22.92 -3.84
N SER A 60 -16.69 21.72 -4.30
CA SER A 60 -17.66 21.57 -5.38
C SER A 60 -19.04 22.09 -4.96
N ASP A 61 -19.70 22.85 -5.86
CA ASP A 61 -21.10 23.27 -5.69
C ASP A 61 -22.08 22.09 -5.75
N CYS A 62 -21.65 20.93 -6.29
CA CYS A 62 -22.43 19.71 -6.26
C CYS A 62 -22.34 19.08 -4.87
N SER A 63 -23.44 19.11 -4.12
CA SER A 63 -23.54 18.57 -2.75
C SER A 63 -23.15 17.09 -2.66
N PHE A 64 -23.45 16.30 -3.68
CA PHE A 64 -23.02 14.90 -3.75
C PHE A 64 -21.49 14.80 -3.80
N VAL A 65 -20.84 15.56 -4.69
CA VAL A 65 -19.38 15.52 -4.87
C VAL A 65 -18.67 16.02 -3.61
N SER A 66 -19.07 17.15 -3.05
CA SER A 66 -18.43 17.69 -1.83
C SER A 66 -18.57 16.76 -0.62
N SER A 67 -19.67 16.01 -0.52
CA SER A 67 -19.89 15.02 0.55
C SER A 67 -18.96 13.81 0.50
N LEU A 68 -18.44 13.44 -0.68
CA LEU A 68 -17.51 12.32 -0.85
C LEU A 68 -16.08 12.66 -0.38
N PHE A 69 -15.75 13.94 -0.31
CA PHE A 69 -14.40 14.42 0.02
C PHE A 69 -14.44 15.40 1.21
N PRO A 70 -14.76 14.94 2.43
CA PRO A 70 -14.81 15.81 3.60
C PRO A 70 -13.41 16.37 3.94
N LYS A 71 -13.35 17.54 4.56
CA LYS A 71 -12.07 18.12 5.03
C LYS A 71 -11.40 17.19 6.04
N LEU A 72 -10.09 16.98 5.90
CA LEU A 72 -9.28 16.30 6.91
C LEU A 72 -9.24 17.14 8.19
N ARG A 73 -9.22 16.48 9.36
CA ARG A 73 -9.01 17.17 10.65
C ARG A 73 -7.61 17.80 10.63
N GLU A 74 -7.49 19.07 11.04
CA GLU A 74 -6.25 19.89 10.97
C GLU A 74 -5.08 19.44 11.88
N GLU A 75 -4.97 18.16 12.25
CA GLU A 75 -3.97 17.71 13.25
C GLU A 75 -2.62 17.23 12.68
N SER A 76 -2.40 17.19 11.36
CA SER A 76 -1.16 16.62 10.80
C SER A 76 -0.10 17.63 10.37
N SER A 77 -0.01 18.79 11.04
CA SER A 77 0.91 19.87 10.65
C SER A 77 2.39 19.65 11.01
N LYS A 78 2.82 18.49 11.54
CA LYS A 78 4.26 18.25 11.86
C LYS A 78 4.86 16.88 11.57
N SER A 79 4.14 15.97 10.91
CA SER A 79 4.80 14.86 10.21
C SER A 79 3.87 14.30 9.16
N SER A 80 4.03 14.71 7.91
CA SER A 80 3.57 13.93 6.75
C SER A 80 4.38 12.62 6.74
N LYS A 81 4.06 11.71 7.67
CA LYS A 81 4.59 10.36 7.67
C LYS A 81 3.91 9.69 6.49
N PHE A 82 4.64 9.52 5.41
CA PHE A 82 4.27 8.67 4.30
C PHE A 82 3.65 7.38 4.85
N SER A 83 2.32 7.27 4.72
CA SER A 83 1.57 6.09 5.15
C SER A 83 1.23 5.31 3.90
N SER A 84 1.94 4.21 3.68
CA SER A 84 1.71 3.37 2.50
C SER A 84 0.33 2.69 2.57
N ILE A 85 -0.22 2.33 1.41
CA ILE A 85 -1.50 1.57 1.34
C ILE A 85 -1.40 0.30 2.20
N GLY A 86 -0.29 -0.43 2.12
CA GLY A 86 -0.05 -1.62 2.93
C GLY A 86 -0.04 -1.35 4.45
N SER A 87 0.45 -0.18 4.88
CA SER A 87 0.43 0.22 6.29
C SER A 87 -1.00 0.47 6.77
N GLN A 88 -1.80 1.21 5.99
CA GLN A 88 -3.18 1.52 6.32
C GLN A 88 -4.06 0.26 6.32
N PHE A 89 -3.94 -0.58 5.28
CA PHE A 89 -4.67 -1.84 5.18
C PHE A 89 -4.37 -2.75 6.38
N LYS A 90 -3.10 -2.84 6.81
CA LYS A 90 -2.73 -3.61 7.99
C LYS A 90 -3.43 -3.11 9.26
N GLN A 91 -3.50 -1.78 9.45
CA GLN A 91 -4.19 -1.20 10.61
C GLN A 91 -5.68 -1.47 10.57
N GLN A 92 -6.33 -1.32 9.41
CA GLN A 92 -7.75 -1.60 9.23
C GLN A 92 -8.09 -3.07 9.51
N LEU A 93 -7.24 -4.01 9.06
CA LEU A 93 -7.43 -5.44 9.34
C LEU A 93 -7.26 -5.77 10.82
N GLN A 94 -6.41 -5.05 11.54
CA GLN A 94 -6.24 -5.23 12.98
C GLN A 94 -7.42 -4.68 13.79
N SER A 95 -8.17 -3.72 13.25
CA SER A 95 -9.34 -3.14 13.90
C SER A 95 -10.66 -3.85 13.59
N LEU A 96 -10.64 -4.86 12.71
CA LEU A 96 -11.80 -5.68 12.36
C LEU A 96 -12.03 -6.78 13.40
#